data_AF-A0A2J4ZU39-F1
#
_entry.id   AF-A0A2J4ZU39-F1
#
_cell.length_a   1.000
_cell.length_b   1.000
_cell.length_c   1.000
_cell.angle_alpha   90.00
_cell.angle_beta   90.00
_cell.angle_gamma   90.00
#
_symmetry.space_group_name_H-M   'P 1'
#
loop_
_entity.id
_entity.type
_entity.pdbx_description
1 polymer ?
#
loop_
_entity_poly.entity_id
_entity_poly.type
_entity_poly.pdbx_seq_one_letter_code
_entity_poly.pdbx_strand_id
1 'polypeptide(L)' 'MMQHQVALQARSNPETLERVLRVVRHRGFQICAMNMATAADARNINIELTVASQRPVELLFSQLSKLVDVACV' A
#
# COMPACT_ATOMS: atom_id res chain seq x y z
N MET A 1 2.99 -17.04 -10.30
CA MET A 1 2.56 -15.98 -9.38
C MET A 1 2.98 -14.67 -10.03
N MET A 2 2.08 -13.72 -10.24
CA MET A 2 2.41 -12.44 -10.90
C MET A 2 2.85 -11.44 -9.83
N GLN A 3 3.90 -10.66 -10.13
CA GLN A 3 4.36 -9.57 -9.27
C GLN A 3 3.85 -8.24 -9.81
N HIS A 4 3.47 -7.36 -8.90
CA HIS A 4 3.00 -6.01 -9.20
C HIS A 4 3.71 -5.01 -8.30
N GLN A 5 4.07 -3.87 -8.86
CA GLN A 5 4.50 -2.71 -8.09
C GLN A 5 3.30 -1.84 -7.79
N VAL A 6 3.22 -1.37 -6.55
CA VAL A 6 2.15 -0.51 -6.04
C VAL A 6 2.84 0.69 -5.39
N ALA A 7 2.58 1.87 -5.92
CA ALA A 7 2.99 3.12 -5.29
C ALA A 7 1.75 3.73 -4.65
N LEU A 8 1.87 4.19 -3.41
CA LEU A 8 0.76 4.86 -2.73
C LEU A 8 1.28 5.99 -1.84
N GLN A 9 0.50 7.06 -1.75
CA GLN A 9 0.76 8.16 -0.83
C GLN A 9 -0.29 8.14 0.27
N ALA A 10 0.16 8.28 1.51
CA ALA A 10 -0.70 8.25 2.67
C ALA A 10 -0.26 9.23 3.76
N ARG A 11 -1.13 9.55 4.70
CA ARG A 11 -0.82 10.40 5.86
C ARG A 11 0.14 9.68 6.80
N SER A 12 1.11 10.42 7.33
CA SER A 12 2.10 9.94 8.31
C SER A 12 1.50 9.78 9.72
N ASN A 13 0.44 8.98 9.85
CA ASN A 13 -0.11 8.56 11.13
C ASN A 13 0.51 7.23 11.55
N PRO A 14 0.70 6.98 12.87
CA PRO A 14 1.33 5.75 13.36
C PRO A 14 0.72 4.46 12.81
N GLU A 15 -0.62 4.41 12.67
CA GLU A 15 -1.36 3.22 12.24
C GLU A 15 -1.45 3.04 10.71
N THR A 16 -1.10 4.05 9.90
CA THR A 16 -1.37 4.04 8.46
C THR A 16 -0.65 2.90 7.75
N LEU A 17 0.65 2.74 8.02
CA LEU A 17 1.45 1.67 7.44
C LEU A 17 0.90 0.29 7.83
N GLU A 18 0.55 0.10 9.10
CA GLU A 18 -0.03 -1.15 9.60
C GLU A 18 -1.34 -1.49 8.89
N ARG A 19 -2.21 -0.50 8.68
CA ARG A 19 -3.49 -0.66 7.97
C ARG A 19 -3.28 -1.04 6.51
N VAL A 20 -2.35 -0.39 5.81
CA VAL A 20 -1.97 -0.75 4.43
C VAL A 20 -1.50 -2.20 4.38
N LEU A 21 -0.55 -2.57 5.25
CA LEU A 21 -0.01 -3.94 5.28
C LEU A 21 -1.06 -4.99 5.64
N ARG A 22 -1.97 -4.66 6.55
CA ARG A 22 -3.10 -5.50 6.89
C ARG A 22 -3.98 -5.73 5.67
N VAL A 23 -4.34 -4.68 4.92
CA VAL A 23 -5.17 -4.82 3.71
C VAL A 23 -4.48 -5.72 2.68
N VAL A 24 -3.21 -5.48 2.37
CA VAL A 24 -2.44 -6.30 1.40
C VAL A 24 -2.51 -7.78 1.77
N ARG A 25 -2.19 -8.11 3.03
CA ARG A 25 -2.20 -9.48 3.54
C ARG A 25 -3.60 -10.10 3.52
N HIS A 26 -4.61 -9.40 4.05
CA HIS A 26 -5.99 -9.90 4.13
C HIS A 26 -6.64 -10.09 2.75
N ARG A 27 -6.14 -9.41 1.72
CA ARG A 27 -6.60 -9.59 0.34
C ARG A 27 -5.92 -10.74 -0.39
N GLY A 28 -4.98 -11.42 0.25
CA GLY A 28 -4.28 -12.58 -0.32
C GLY A 28 -3.12 -12.18 -1.22
N PHE A 29 -2.48 -11.05 -0.93
CA PHE A 29 -1.25 -10.61 -1.58
C PHE A 29 -0.07 -10.81 -0.63
N GLN A 30 1.00 -11.42 -1.14
CA GLN A 30 2.28 -11.50 -0.45
C GLN A 30 3.06 -10.22 -0.70
N ILE A 31 3.72 -9.68 0.33
CA ILE A 31 4.64 -8.55 0.18
C ILE A 31 6.03 -9.14 -0.09
N CYS A 32 6.63 -8.76 -1.20
CA CYS A 32 7.97 -9.19 -1.61
C CYS A 32 9.03 -8.14 -1.26
N ALA A 33 8.70 -6.86 -1.39
CA ALA A 33 9.56 -5.74 -1.04
C ALA A 33 8.73 -4.53 -0.64
N MET A 34 9.33 -3.65 0.17
CA MET A 34 8.74 -2.38 0.56
C MET A 34 9.85 -1.33 0.67
N ASN A 35 9.55 -0.13 0.18
CA ASN A 35 10.27 1.08 0.51
C ASN A 35 9.27 2.13 1.04
N MET A 36 9.67 2.90 2.04
CA MET A 36 8.87 3.99 2.59
C MET A 36 9.76 5.20 2.80
N ALA A 37 9.29 6.36 2.33
CA ALA A 37 9.95 7.63 2.53
C ALA A 37 8.94 8.70 2.95
N THR A 38 9.36 9.61 3.82
CA THR A 38 8.57 10.81 4.13
C THR A 38 8.51 11.71 2.89
N ALA A 39 7.33 12.22 2.57
CA ALA A 39 7.15 13.18 1.50
C ALA A 39 7.76 14.55 1.86
N ALA A 40 7.96 15.40 0.86
CA ALA A 40 8.55 16.73 1.05
C ALA A 40 7.76 17.63 2.02
N ASP A 41 6.45 17.38 2.18
CA ASP A 41 5.57 18.14 3.09
C ASP A 41 5.63 17.70 4.55
N ALA A 42 6.42 16.64 4.87
CA ALA A 42 6.56 16.02 6.19
C ALA A 42 5.25 15.52 6.85
N ARG A 43 4.12 15.59 6.16
CA ARG A 43 2.80 15.13 6.63
C ARG A 43 2.39 13.84 5.98
N ASN A 44 2.93 13.56 4.80
CA ASN A 44 2.66 12.36 4.03
C ASN A 44 3.87 11.44 3.96
N ILE A 45 3.59 10.18 3.68
CA ILE A 45 4.56 9.13 3.38
C ILE A 45 4.25 8.59 1.99
N ASN A 46 5.30 8.34 1.23
CA ASN A 46 5.25 7.59 -0.01
C ASN A 46 5.68 6.15 0.31
N ILE A 47 4.85 5.19 -0.07
CA ILE A 47 5.09 3.77 0.14
C ILE A 47 5.12 3.10 -1.24
N GLU A 48 6.20 2.40 -1.52
CA GLU A 48 6.35 1.55 -2.70
C GLU A 48 6.36 0.09 -2.24
N LEU A 49 5.44 -0.71 -2.77
CA LEU A 49 5.31 -2.13 -2.46
C LEU A 49 5.52 -2.95 -3.72
N THR A 50 6.30 -4.01 -3.61
CA THR A 50 6.24 -5.12 -4.58
C THR A 50 5.42 -6.22 -3.96
N VAL A 51 4.31 -6.59 -4.61
CA VAL A 51 3.40 -7.63 -4.14
C VAL A 51 3.26 -8.76 -5.14
N ALA A 52 3.01 -9.98 -4.65
CA ALA A 52 2.74 -11.14 -5.49
C ALA A 52 1.40 -11.78 -5.14
N SER A 53 0.61 -12.15 -6.16
CA SER A 53 -0.61 -12.93 -5.98
C SER A 53 -1.00 -13.68 -7.26
N GLN A 54 -1.99 -14.56 -7.14
CA GLN A 54 -2.77 -15.08 -8.28
C GLN A 54 -4.02 -14.22 -8.55
N ARG A 55 -4.37 -13.32 -7.62
CA ARG A 55 -5.55 -12.46 -7.72
C ARG A 55 -5.25 -11.22 -8.58
N PRO A 56 -6.25 -10.67 -9.27
CA PRO A 56 -6.10 -9.41 -10.00
C PRO A 56 -5.73 -8.26 -9.07
N VAL A 57 -4.73 -7.46 -9.45
CA VAL A 57 -4.21 -6.36 -8.64
C VAL A 57 -5.25 -5.23 -8.44
N GLU A 58 -6.23 -5.08 -9.32
CA GLU A 58 -7.29 -4.07 -9.15
C GLU A 58 -8.12 -4.30 -7.87
N LEU A 59 -8.21 -5.55 -7.40
CA LEU A 59 -8.85 -5.88 -6.13
C LEU A 59 -8.06 -5.34 -4.93
N LEU A 60 -6.74 -5.20 -5.06
CA LEU A 60 -5.93 -4.55 -4.03
C LEU A 60 -6.10 -3.03 -4.08
N PHE A 61 -6.03 -2.44 -5.27
CA PHE A 61 -6.19 -0.99 -5.46
C PHE A 61 -7.53 -0.48 -4.93
N SER A 62 -8.63 -1.16 -5.28
CA SER A 62 -9.98 -0.82 -4.79
C SER A 62 -10.15 -0.94 -3.27
N GLN A 63 -9.21 -1.57 -2.56
CA GLN A 63 -9.28 -1.75 -1.11
C GLN A 63 -8.35 -0.79 -0.39
N LEU A 64 -7.18 -0.52 -0.96
CA LEU A 64 -6.28 0.51 -0.46
C LEU A 64 -6.89 1.91 -0.61
N SER A 65 -7.61 2.18 -1.70
CA SER A 65 -8.31 3.46 -1.91
C SER A 65 -9.45 3.74 -0.93
N LYS A 66 -9.90 2.73 -0.17
CA LYS A 66 -10.93 2.89 0.88
C LYS A 66 -10.33 3.31 2.22
N LEU A 67 -9.01 3.31 2.36
CA LEU A 67 -8.36 3.78 3.58
C LEU A 67 -8.39 5.31 3.59
N VAL A 68 -9.03 5.89 4.61
CA VAL A 68 -9.15 7.35 4.79
C VAL A 68 -7.79 8.06 4.80
N ASP A 69 -6.76 7.37 5.29
CA ASP A 69 -5.40 7.90 5.39
C ASP A 69 -4.63 7.81 4.07
N VAL A 70 -5.13 7.11 3.04
CA VAL A 70 -4.48 6.95 1.73
C VAL A 70 -5.03 8.00 0.76
N ALA A 71 -4.15 8.82 0.21
CA ALA A 71 -4.50 9.89 -0.72
C ALA A 71 -4.57 9.41 -2.17
N CYS A 72 -3.64 8.55 -2.58
CA CYS A 72 -3.63 7.94 -3.92
C CYS A 72 -2.91 6.58 -3.92
N VAL A 73 -3.28 5.75 -4.89
CA VAL A 73 -2.78 4.41 -5.22
C VAL A 73 -2.73 4.29 -6.73
#